data_AF-A0A2E1PDD9-F1
#
_entry.id   AF-A0A2E1PDD9-F1
#
_cell.length_a   1.000
_cell.length_b   1.000
_cell.length_c   1.000
_cell.angle_alpha   90.00
_cell.angle_beta   90.00
_cell.angle_gamma   90.00
#
_symmetry.space_group_name_H-M   'P 1'
#
loop_
_entity.id
_entity.type
_entity.pdbx_description
1 polymer ?
#
loop_
_entity_poly.entity_id
_entity_poly.type
_entity_poly.pdbx_seq_one_letter_code
_entity_poly.pdbx_strand_id
1 'polypeptide(L)'
;MYKKLIIILIIFFTNTNIHGNEIIFNKNDVIITKENLKNYKLLYKDYSNKEISDGSAIKNIYMMFKIIDLQIERNPKFNLITEDLIKKDLKQFKNKYTEIILKYFLKYEILKNDFLANYIKNYQLSKYDGIINEKINFYEDKECTKYVHKISFHKINENEKQLILVNNSKVPIKVNENKYICLKDENIYEINSLINNIISKDGYDEFLKYVYKNVK
;
A
#
# COMPACT_ATOMS: atom_id res chain seq x y z
N MET A 1 35.87 46.32 19.83
CA MET A 1 35.67 46.81 18.44
C MET A 1 34.96 45.74 17.63
N TYR A 2 34.03 46.10 16.73
CA TYR A 2 33.36 45.17 15.82
C TYR A 2 34.17 44.92 14.54
N LYS A 3 34.22 43.65 14.11
CA LYS A 3 34.45 43.10 12.74
C LYS A 3 34.08 41.60 12.84
N LYS A 4 33.14 40.96 12.13
CA LYS A 4 32.68 41.05 10.70
C LYS A 4 33.91 41.00 9.77
N LEU A 5 34.12 40.02 8.88
CA LEU A 5 33.27 39.16 8.03
C LEU A 5 34.14 37.91 7.63
N ILE A 6 33.74 36.70 7.15
CA ILE A 6 32.53 36.00 6.66
C ILE A 6 32.59 34.52 7.17
N ILE A 7 31.47 33.76 7.24
CA ILE A 7 31.50 32.27 7.30
C ILE A 7 31.52 31.70 5.88
N ILE A 8 32.57 30.95 5.50
CA ILE A 8 32.63 30.23 4.22
C ILE A 8 32.51 28.73 4.50
N LEU A 9 31.28 28.22 4.42
CA LEU A 9 31.02 26.83 4.04
C LEU A 9 31.02 26.72 2.50
N ILE A 10 30.92 25.49 1.97
CA ILE A 10 30.93 25.15 0.53
C ILE A 10 32.36 25.38 -0.05
N ILE A 11 33.04 24.46 -0.75
CA ILE A 11 32.64 23.26 -1.52
C ILE A 11 33.56 22.08 -1.17
N PHE A 12 33.01 20.88 -0.97
CA PHE A 12 33.75 19.61 -1.12
C PHE A 12 32.86 18.47 -1.65
N PHE A 13 32.11 18.74 -2.72
CA PHE A 13 31.42 17.70 -3.51
C PHE A 13 32.42 17.01 -4.45
N THR A 14 33.37 16.26 -3.90
CA THR A 14 34.34 15.49 -4.69
C THR A 14 33.79 14.12 -5.08
N ASN A 15 33.47 13.98 -6.36
CA ASN A 15 33.52 12.73 -7.14
C ASN A 15 33.01 11.45 -6.44
N THR A 16 31.69 11.31 -6.39
CA THR A 16 31.06 10.00 -6.57
C THR A 16 30.23 10.04 -7.85
N ASN A 17 30.27 8.97 -8.65
CA ASN A 17 29.39 8.81 -9.82
C ASN A 17 27.97 8.45 -9.36
N ILE A 18 27.35 9.32 -8.57
CA ILE A 18 25.91 9.31 -8.37
C ILE A 18 25.31 9.70 -9.72
N HIS A 19 24.73 8.73 -10.42
CA HIS A 19 23.72 9.05 -11.44
C HIS A 19 22.62 9.83 -10.72
N GLY A 20 22.58 11.15 -10.92
CA GLY A 20 21.65 12.04 -10.27
C GLY A 20 20.22 11.65 -10.61
N ASN A 21 19.57 10.94 -9.69
CA ASN A 21 18.23 10.43 -9.88
C ASN A 21 17.26 11.60 -10.02
N GLU A 22 16.90 11.89 -11.27
CA GLU A 22 16.03 12.99 -11.71
C GLU A 22 14.80 13.11 -10.81
N ILE A 23 14.66 14.23 -10.11
CA ILE A 23 13.51 14.52 -9.26
C ILE A 23 12.32 14.84 -10.17
N ILE A 24 11.30 14.00 -10.10
CA ILE A 24 10.07 14.12 -10.92
C ILE A 24 8.91 14.73 -10.13
N PHE A 25 9.00 14.73 -8.79
CA PHE A 25 8.00 15.31 -7.91
C PHE A 25 8.64 15.69 -6.56
N ASN A 26 8.27 16.85 -6.03
CA ASN A 26 8.64 17.31 -4.68
C ASN A 26 7.43 18.06 -4.09
N LYS A 27 6.97 17.64 -2.91
CA LYS A 27 5.88 18.31 -2.19
C LYS A 27 5.89 17.94 -0.71
N ASN A 28 5.80 18.94 0.19
CA ASN A 28 5.72 18.75 1.63
C ASN A 28 6.82 17.78 2.13
N ASP A 29 8.07 18.09 1.77
CA ASP A 29 9.29 17.35 2.10
C ASP A 29 9.42 15.93 1.51
N VAL A 30 8.36 15.42 0.87
CA VAL A 30 8.38 14.16 0.12
C VAL A 30 8.94 14.39 -1.29
N ILE A 31 10.15 13.87 -1.52
CA ILE A 31 10.84 13.87 -2.82
C ILE A 31 10.69 12.50 -3.49
N ILE A 32 10.32 12.49 -4.78
CA ILE A 32 10.22 11.29 -5.60
C ILE A 32 11.06 11.45 -6.86
N THR A 33 11.91 10.47 -7.13
CA THR A 33 12.78 10.43 -8.31
C THR A 33 12.30 9.46 -9.39
N LYS A 34 12.89 9.58 -10.59
CA LYS A 34 12.70 8.66 -11.72
C LYS A 34 13.02 7.21 -11.36
N GLU A 35 14.02 6.96 -10.50
CA GLU A 35 14.32 5.62 -10.01
C GLU A 35 13.24 5.10 -9.05
N ASN A 36 12.73 5.94 -8.15
CA ASN A 36 11.63 5.58 -7.26
C ASN A 36 10.39 5.16 -8.05
N LEU A 37 10.03 5.92 -9.09
CA LEU A 37 8.93 5.60 -10.01
C LEU A 37 9.17 4.27 -10.75
N LYS A 38 10.35 4.08 -11.35
CA LYS A 38 10.71 2.85 -12.07
C LYS A 38 10.61 1.61 -11.18
N ASN A 39 11.17 1.68 -9.97
CA ASN A 39 11.15 0.58 -9.00
C ASN A 39 9.72 0.30 -8.50
N TYR A 40 8.95 1.34 -8.18
CA TYR A 40 7.57 1.17 -7.72
C TYR A 40 6.68 0.56 -8.81
N LYS A 41 6.83 0.98 -10.08
CA LYS A 41 6.07 0.41 -11.20
C LYS A 41 6.38 -1.07 -11.41
N LEU A 42 7.65 -1.47 -11.32
CA LEU A 42 8.06 -2.87 -11.39
C LEU A 42 7.45 -3.68 -10.22
N LEU A 43 7.63 -3.22 -8.98
CA LEU A 43 7.10 -3.88 -7.78
C LEU A 43 5.57 -3.97 -7.83
N TYR A 44 4.87 -2.89 -8.20
CA TYR A 44 3.42 -2.87 -8.35
C TYR A 44 2.94 -3.89 -9.39
N LYS A 45 3.63 -4.02 -10.53
CA LYS A 45 3.34 -5.03 -11.55
C LYS A 45 3.55 -6.45 -11.02
N ASP A 46 4.66 -6.68 -10.33
CA ASP A 46 4.97 -7.98 -9.73
C ASP A 46 3.99 -8.40 -8.62
N TYR A 47 3.44 -7.43 -7.88
CA TYR A 47 2.49 -7.66 -6.78
C TYR A 47 1.03 -7.78 -7.26
N SER A 48 0.60 -6.93 -8.20
CA SER A 48 -0.81 -6.79 -8.64
C SER A 48 -1.10 -7.40 -10.01
N ASN A 49 -0.08 -7.88 -10.72
CA ASN A 49 -0.14 -8.36 -12.10
C ASN A 49 -0.64 -7.31 -13.12
N LYS A 50 -0.52 -6.00 -12.81
CA LYS A 50 -0.98 -4.91 -13.68
C LYS A 50 0.02 -3.76 -13.82
N GLU A 51 -0.02 -3.13 -15.00
CA GLU A 51 0.65 -1.86 -15.24
C GLU A 51 -0.06 -0.71 -14.52
N ILE A 52 0.68 0.37 -14.21
CA ILE A 52 0.16 1.58 -13.57
C ILE A 52 0.69 2.83 -14.28
N SER A 53 -0.17 3.84 -14.45
CA SER A 53 0.23 5.13 -15.04
C SER A 53 1.13 5.92 -14.09
N ASP A 54 2.00 6.77 -14.65
CA ASP A 54 3.01 7.47 -13.85
C ASP A 54 2.39 8.42 -12.82
N GLY A 55 1.31 9.12 -13.16
CA GLY A 55 0.57 9.96 -12.21
C GLY A 55 -0.05 9.18 -11.05
N SER A 56 -0.60 7.99 -11.32
CA SER A 56 -1.13 7.09 -10.27
C SER A 56 -0.02 6.52 -9.39
N ALA A 57 1.12 6.15 -9.99
CA ALA A 57 2.29 5.67 -9.26
C ALA A 57 2.89 6.77 -8.37
N ILE A 58 3.08 8.00 -8.88
CA ILE A 58 3.56 9.15 -8.10
C ILE A 58 2.60 9.44 -6.93
N LYS A 59 1.27 9.43 -7.14
CA LYS A 59 0.28 9.58 -6.06
C LYS A 59 0.45 8.50 -4.99
N ASN A 60 0.60 7.24 -5.38
CA ASN A 60 0.76 6.13 -4.46
C ASN A 60 2.08 6.21 -3.68
N ILE A 61 3.21 6.51 -4.34
CA ILE A 61 4.52 6.67 -3.69
C ILE A 61 4.48 7.84 -2.69
N TYR A 62 3.90 8.99 -3.06
CA TYR A 62 3.76 10.14 -2.17
C TYR A 62 2.96 9.80 -0.90
N MET A 63 1.82 9.12 -1.07
CA MET A 63 1.00 8.66 0.04
C MET A 63 1.74 7.65 0.92
N MET A 64 2.42 6.69 0.30
CA MET A 64 3.19 5.63 0.96
C MET A 64 4.33 6.21 1.81
N PHE A 65 5.16 7.09 1.25
CA PHE A 65 6.22 7.78 1.99
C PHE A 65 5.63 8.56 3.17
N LYS A 66 4.70 9.49 2.89
CA LYS A 66 4.10 10.36 3.91
C LYS A 66 3.45 9.59 5.09
N ILE A 67 2.77 8.48 4.83
CA ILE A 67 2.15 7.66 5.87
C ILE A 67 3.21 6.95 6.73
N ILE A 68 4.26 6.42 6.11
CA ILE A 68 5.35 5.76 6.85
C ILE A 68 6.15 6.77 7.67
N ASP A 69 6.47 7.93 7.12
CA ASP A 69 7.23 8.97 7.83
C ASP A 69 6.48 9.46 9.07
N LEU A 70 5.19 9.82 8.93
CA LEU A 70 4.33 10.21 10.05
C LEU A 70 4.15 9.09 11.09
N GLN A 71 4.14 7.81 10.67
CA GLN A 71 4.04 6.69 11.59
C GLN A 71 5.35 6.45 12.35
N ILE A 72 6.51 6.62 11.72
CA ILE A 72 7.82 6.50 12.35
C ILE A 72 8.05 7.65 13.35
N GLU A 73 7.69 8.88 12.97
CA GLU A 73 7.74 10.07 13.83
C GLU A 73 6.90 9.88 15.11
N ARG A 74 5.63 9.49 14.94
CA ARG A 74 4.64 9.45 16.04
C ARG A 74 4.65 8.14 16.82
N ASN A 75 5.18 7.06 16.26
CA ASN A 75 5.36 5.77 16.93
C ASN A 75 6.69 5.10 16.53
N PRO A 76 7.83 5.50 17.11
CA PRO A 76 9.14 4.91 16.78
C PRO A 76 9.24 3.39 16.96
N LYS A 77 8.40 2.77 17.81
CA LYS A 77 8.31 1.31 17.95
C LYS A 77 7.85 0.63 16.66
N PHE A 78 6.94 1.24 15.89
CA PHE A 78 6.52 0.72 14.60
C PHE A 78 7.71 0.50 13.68
N ASN A 79 8.69 1.40 13.69
CA ASN A 79 9.88 1.26 12.87
C ASN A 79 10.64 -0.02 13.22
N LEU A 80 10.95 -0.21 14.52
CA LEU A 80 11.70 -1.36 15.03
C LEU A 80 10.98 -2.69 14.73
N ILE A 81 9.70 -2.79 15.08
CA ILE A 81 8.91 -4.01 14.92
C ILE A 81 8.78 -4.38 13.44
N THR A 82 8.59 -3.38 12.56
CA THR A 82 8.49 -3.66 11.12
C THR A 82 9.81 -3.96 10.45
N GLU A 83 10.97 -3.49 10.92
CA GLU A 83 12.26 -3.92 10.36
C GLU A 83 12.43 -5.44 10.46
N ASP A 84 12.20 -6.03 11.64
CA ASP A 84 12.40 -7.48 11.82
C ASP A 84 11.36 -8.32 11.06
N LEU A 85 10.12 -7.83 10.90
CA LEU A 85 9.11 -8.47 10.05
C LEU A 85 9.53 -8.52 8.57
N ILE A 86 10.00 -7.39 8.01
CA ILE A 86 10.32 -7.29 6.56
C ILE A 86 11.73 -7.77 6.20
N LYS A 87 12.60 -7.99 7.18
CA LYS A 87 14.03 -8.35 7.06
C LYS A 87 14.31 -9.48 6.08
N LYS A 88 13.44 -10.50 6.09
CA LYS A 88 13.53 -11.67 5.20
C LYS A 88 13.28 -11.27 3.75
N ASP A 89 12.23 -10.48 3.50
CA ASP A 89 11.81 -10.07 2.16
C ASP A 89 12.77 -9.04 1.56
N LEU A 90 13.30 -8.10 2.38
CA LEU A 90 14.42 -7.24 1.99
C LEU A 90 15.61 -8.06 1.50
N LYS A 91 16.03 -9.09 2.25
CA LYS A 91 17.13 -10.00 1.86
C LYS A 91 16.79 -10.82 0.60
N GLN A 92 15.54 -11.20 0.39
CA GLN A 92 15.09 -11.99 -0.76
C GLN A 92 15.04 -11.15 -2.05
N PHE A 93 14.60 -9.90 -1.98
CA PHE A 93 14.31 -9.07 -3.17
C PHE A 93 15.30 -7.92 -3.41
N LYS A 94 16.34 -7.74 -2.59
CA LYS A 94 17.38 -6.69 -2.72
C LYS A 94 18.03 -6.53 -4.11
N ASN A 95 18.03 -7.58 -4.94
CA ASN A 95 18.61 -7.55 -6.29
C ASN A 95 17.58 -7.14 -7.37
N LYS A 96 16.30 -6.98 -7.01
CA LYS A 96 15.18 -6.72 -7.94
C LYS A 96 14.56 -5.34 -7.77
N TYR A 97 14.55 -4.81 -6.54
CA TYR A 97 14.06 -3.47 -6.23
C TYR A 97 15.02 -2.73 -5.30
N THR A 98 15.12 -1.41 -5.43
CA THR A 98 15.79 -0.53 -4.45
C THR A 98 15.22 -0.73 -3.04
N GLU A 99 16.09 -0.80 -2.03
CA GLU A 99 15.67 -1.05 -0.64
C GLU A 99 14.60 -0.07 -0.17
N ILE A 100 14.75 1.24 -0.45
CA ILE A 100 13.78 2.28 -0.05
C ILE A 100 12.36 1.95 -0.52
N ILE A 101 12.17 1.66 -1.81
CA ILE A 101 10.82 1.40 -2.35
C ILE A 101 10.23 0.10 -1.78
N LEU A 102 11.03 -0.97 -1.69
CA LEU A 102 10.57 -2.23 -1.12
C LEU A 102 10.21 -2.09 0.37
N LYS A 103 11.05 -1.41 1.15
CA LYS A 103 10.90 -1.18 2.58
C LYS A 103 9.65 -0.37 2.91
N TYR A 104 9.45 0.76 2.23
CA TYR A 104 8.26 1.59 2.40
C TYR A 104 6.99 0.88 1.91
N PHE A 105 7.07 0.11 0.81
CA PHE A 105 5.94 -0.69 0.34
C PHE A 105 5.53 -1.76 1.36
N LEU A 106 6.46 -2.58 1.85
CA LEU A 106 6.15 -3.63 2.82
C LEU A 106 5.62 -3.05 4.14
N LYS A 107 6.16 -1.93 4.62
CA LYS A 107 5.62 -1.24 5.80
C LYS A 107 4.23 -0.66 5.56
N TYR A 108 3.95 -0.14 4.36
CA TYR A 108 2.61 0.37 4.01
C TYR A 108 1.59 -0.76 3.90
N GLU A 109 1.97 -1.91 3.32
CA GLU A 109 1.12 -3.10 3.27
C GLU A 109 0.78 -3.63 4.67
N ILE A 110 1.72 -3.60 5.62
CA ILE A 110 1.45 -3.92 7.04
C ILE A 110 0.39 -2.95 7.61
N LEU A 111 0.60 -1.63 7.50
CA LEU A 111 -0.38 -0.64 7.99
C LEU A 111 -1.75 -0.75 7.31
N LYS A 112 -1.76 -1.02 6.00
CA LYS A 112 -2.98 -1.25 5.21
C LYS A 112 -3.73 -2.47 5.75
N ASN A 113 -3.05 -3.58 5.98
CA ASN A 113 -3.68 -4.81 6.48
C ASN A 113 -4.22 -4.65 7.90
N ASP A 114 -3.50 -3.94 8.79
CA ASP A 114 -4.02 -3.57 10.11
C ASP A 114 -5.27 -2.70 10.02
N PHE A 115 -5.27 -1.69 9.14
CA PHE A 115 -6.45 -0.85 8.89
C PHE A 115 -7.64 -1.66 8.35
N LEU A 116 -7.43 -2.59 7.41
CA LEU A 116 -8.47 -3.48 6.89
C LEU A 116 -9.07 -4.35 8.01
N ALA A 117 -8.23 -4.95 8.85
CA ALA A 117 -8.67 -5.84 9.92
C ALA A 117 -9.46 -5.11 11.03
N ASN A 118 -9.13 -3.85 11.31
CA ASN A 118 -9.62 -3.12 12.49
C ASN A 118 -10.63 -2.00 12.20
N TYR A 119 -10.48 -1.27 11.08
CA TYR A 119 -11.37 -0.16 10.72
C TYR A 119 -12.55 -0.65 9.88
N ILE A 120 -12.28 -1.34 8.76
CA ILE A 120 -13.32 -1.73 7.79
C ILE A 120 -14.39 -2.65 8.41
N LYS A 121 -14.01 -3.49 9.38
CA LYS A 121 -14.94 -4.34 10.15
C LYS A 121 -16.05 -3.56 10.87
N ASN A 122 -15.83 -2.28 11.16
CA ASN A 122 -16.74 -1.41 11.91
C ASN A 122 -17.39 -0.31 11.04
N TYR A 123 -17.17 -0.32 9.71
CA TYR A 123 -17.62 0.74 8.81
C TYR A 123 -18.81 0.28 7.93
N GLN A 124 -19.72 1.21 7.60
CA GLN A 124 -20.83 0.94 6.68
C GLN A 124 -20.34 0.88 5.23
N LEU A 125 -20.18 -0.33 4.67
CA LEU A 125 -19.60 -0.50 3.33
C LEU A 125 -20.52 -0.08 2.20
N SER A 126 -21.81 0.10 2.47
CA SER A 126 -22.79 0.66 1.53
C SER A 126 -22.42 2.04 0.97
N LYS A 127 -21.57 2.82 1.65
CA LYS A 127 -21.00 4.08 1.14
C LYS A 127 -20.02 3.91 -0.02
N TYR A 128 -19.63 2.67 -0.33
CA TYR A 128 -18.70 2.31 -1.41
C TYR A 128 -19.35 1.42 -2.49
N ASP A 129 -20.65 1.12 -2.36
CA ASP A 129 -21.40 0.37 -3.36
C ASP A 129 -21.46 1.17 -4.67
N GLY A 130 -20.85 0.63 -5.73
CA GLY A 130 -20.65 1.30 -7.02
C GLY A 130 -19.19 1.68 -7.34
N ILE A 131 -18.24 1.47 -6.42
CA ILE A 131 -16.79 1.63 -6.72
C ILE A 131 -16.19 0.31 -7.24
N ILE A 132 -16.64 -0.83 -6.70
CA ILE A 132 -16.34 -2.16 -7.24
C ILE A 132 -17.45 -2.50 -8.24
N ASN A 133 -17.13 -2.41 -9.54
CA ASN A 133 -18.07 -2.67 -10.62
C ASN A 133 -18.12 -4.15 -10.96
N GLU A 134 -16.98 -4.83 -10.89
CA GLU A 134 -16.88 -6.22 -11.31
C GLU A 134 -17.62 -7.18 -10.37
N LYS A 135 -18.11 -8.28 -10.96
CA LYS A 135 -18.83 -9.29 -10.19
C LYS A 135 -17.84 -10.23 -9.52
N ILE A 136 -18.13 -10.53 -8.25
CA ILE A 136 -17.38 -11.49 -7.45
C ILE A 136 -17.89 -12.89 -7.79
N ASN A 137 -16.98 -13.80 -8.13
CA ASN A 137 -17.29 -15.20 -8.41
C ASN A 137 -17.30 -16.03 -7.11
N PHE A 138 -18.27 -16.94 -7.02
CA PHE A 138 -18.43 -17.90 -5.92
C PHE A 138 -18.31 -19.33 -6.43
N TYR A 139 -17.67 -20.17 -5.64
CA TYR A 139 -17.28 -21.55 -5.96
C TYR A 139 -17.64 -22.51 -4.82
N GLU A 140 -17.84 -23.80 -5.10
CA GLU A 140 -18.07 -24.82 -4.06
C GLU A 140 -16.76 -25.31 -3.42
N ASP A 141 -15.66 -25.23 -4.18
CA ASP A 141 -14.35 -25.78 -3.88
C ASP A 141 -13.30 -24.69 -3.63
N LYS A 142 -12.24 -25.06 -2.91
CA LYS A 142 -11.11 -24.18 -2.62
C LYS A 142 -10.27 -23.93 -3.89
N GLU A 143 -10.29 -24.86 -4.83
CA GLU A 143 -9.51 -24.86 -6.06
C GLU A 143 -10.13 -23.96 -7.16
N CYS A 144 -11.29 -23.35 -6.88
CA CYS A 144 -12.00 -22.42 -7.76
C CYS A 144 -12.43 -23.02 -9.11
N THR A 145 -12.73 -24.33 -9.13
CA THR A 145 -13.11 -25.09 -10.34
C THR A 145 -14.63 -25.26 -10.50
N LYS A 146 -15.34 -25.44 -9.38
CA LYS A 146 -16.80 -25.64 -9.33
C LYS A 146 -17.51 -24.30 -9.15
N TYR A 147 -17.65 -23.56 -10.24
CA TYR A 147 -18.36 -22.28 -10.25
C TYR A 147 -19.85 -22.47 -9.88
N VAL A 148 -20.33 -21.67 -8.93
CA VAL A 148 -21.75 -21.61 -8.54
C VAL A 148 -22.44 -20.43 -9.23
N HIS A 149 -21.98 -19.21 -8.96
CA HIS A 149 -22.62 -17.98 -9.43
C HIS A 149 -21.70 -16.75 -9.29
N LYS A 150 -22.15 -15.59 -9.80
CA LYS A 150 -21.45 -14.31 -9.67
C LYS A 150 -22.37 -13.19 -9.18
N ILE A 151 -21.98 -12.50 -8.11
CA ILE A 151 -22.76 -11.41 -7.50
C ILE A 151 -22.03 -10.08 -7.72
N SER A 152 -22.75 -9.01 -8.11
CA SER A 152 -22.22 -7.64 -8.06
C SER A 152 -21.99 -7.21 -6.60
N PHE A 153 -20.88 -6.56 -6.28
CA PHE A 153 -20.46 -6.28 -4.90
C PHE A 153 -21.57 -5.67 -4.02
N HIS A 154 -22.37 -4.73 -4.55
CA HIS A 154 -23.50 -4.09 -3.85
C HIS A 154 -24.63 -5.03 -3.41
N LYS A 155 -24.70 -6.29 -3.91
CA LYS A 155 -25.69 -7.30 -3.48
C LYS A 155 -25.10 -8.40 -2.59
N ILE A 156 -23.81 -8.31 -2.27
CA ILE A 156 -23.13 -9.22 -1.34
C ILE A 156 -23.48 -8.77 0.08
N ASN A 157 -23.68 -9.71 1.02
CA ASN A 157 -23.94 -9.33 2.42
C ASN A 157 -22.69 -8.71 3.07
N GLU A 158 -22.87 -7.86 4.07
CA GLU A 158 -21.77 -7.09 4.67
C GLU A 158 -20.66 -7.98 5.25
N ASN A 159 -20.96 -9.16 5.78
CA ASN A 159 -19.95 -10.12 6.26
C ASN A 159 -19.07 -10.65 5.11
N GLU A 160 -19.68 -11.03 3.99
CA GLU A 160 -18.94 -11.44 2.78
C GLU A 160 -18.18 -10.27 2.15
N LYS A 161 -18.73 -9.03 2.15
CA LYS A 161 -17.99 -7.83 1.74
C LYS A 161 -16.74 -7.61 2.62
N GLN A 162 -16.87 -7.73 3.94
CA GLN A 162 -15.74 -7.62 4.87
C GLN A 162 -14.68 -8.70 4.61
N LEU A 163 -15.09 -9.96 4.42
CA LEU A 163 -14.17 -11.05 4.08
C LEU A 163 -13.40 -10.76 2.77
N ILE A 164 -14.07 -10.24 1.74
CA ILE A 164 -13.45 -9.84 0.46
C ILE A 164 -12.43 -8.71 0.64
N LEU A 165 -12.77 -7.66 1.40
CA LEU A 165 -11.90 -6.50 1.58
C LEU A 165 -10.66 -6.81 2.44
N VAL A 166 -10.79 -7.69 3.44
CA VAL A 166 -9.68 -8.14 4.28
C VAL A 166 -8.78 -9.15 3.57
N ASN A 167 -9.35 -10.05 2.75
CA ASN A 167 -8.60 -11.11 2.05
C ASN A 167 -8.48 -10.80 0.54
N ASN A 168 -8.09 -9.56 0.21
CA ASN A 168 -8.14 -8.97 -1.14
C ASN A 168 -7.04 -9.47 -2.12
N SER A 169 -6.74 -10.77 -2.09
CA SER A 169 -5.64 -11.41 -2.81
C SER A 169 -6.12 -12.52 -3.75
N LYS A 170 -5.17 -13.24 -4.36
CA LYS A 170 -5.42 -14.46 -5.14
C LYS A 170 -5.75 -15.70 -4.29
N VAL A 171 -5.61 -15.63 -2.96
CA VAL A 171 -5.89 -16.77 -2.08
C VAL A 171 -7.42 -17.00 -2.00
N PRO A 172 -7.92 -18.24 -2.24
CA PRO A 172 -9.33 -18.56 -2.12
C PRO A 172 -9.88 -18.29 -0.71
N ILE A 173 -10.92 -17.47 -0.61
CA ILE A 173 -11.51 -17.03 0.65
C ILE A 173 -12.63 -18.00 1.03
N LYS A 174 -12.48 -18.75 2.12
CA LYS A 174 -13.54 -19.64 2.63
C LYS A 174 -14.67 -18.80 3.26
N VAL A 175 -15.90 -18.97 2.79
CA VAL A 175 -17.12 -18.36 3.36
C VAL A 175 -17.82 -19.35 4.29
N ASN A 176 -18.00 -20.59 3.84
CA ASN A 176 -18.42 -21.72 4.64
C ASN A 176 -17.83 -23.03 4.06
N GLU A 177 -18.30 -24.20 4.48
CA GLU A 177 -17.74 -25.49 4.05
C GLU A 177 -17.82 -25.72 2.53
N ASN A 178 -18.92 -25.31 1.91
CA ASN A 178 -19.25 -25.53 0.50
C ASN A 178 -19.35 -24.20 -0.29
N LYS A 179 -18.69 -23.13 0.18
CA LYS A 179 -18.71 -21.81 -0.45
C LYS A 179 -17.39 -21.09 -0.26
N TYR A 180 -16.72 -20.81 -1.38
CA TYR A 180 -15.48 -20.06 -1.49
C TYR A 180 -15.66 -18.86 -2.43
N ILE A 181 -14.86 -17.82 -2.24
CA ILE A 181 -14.74 -16.68 -3.15
C ILE A 181 -13.34 -16.69 -3.75
N CYS A 182 -13.24 -16.49 -5.06
CA CYS A 182 -11.94 -16.37 -5.74
C CYS A 182 -11.91 -15.08 -6.57
N LEU A 183 -10.95 -14.20 -6.26
CA LEU A 183 -10.87 -12.85 -6.82
C LEU A 183 -10.05 -12.82 -8.12
N LYS A 184 -10.59 -12.13 -9.14
CA LYS A 184 -9.86 -11.78 -10.35
C LYS A 184 -8.94 -10.59 -10.13
N ASP A 185 -7.99 -10.38 -11.03
CA ASP A 185 -7.08 -9.23 -11.02
C ASP A 185 -7.84 -7.90 -11.12
N GLU A 186 -9.04 -7.91 -11.69
CA GLU A 186 -9.99 -6.77 -11.72
C GLU A 186 -10.51 -6.47 -10.32
N ASN A 187 -10.99 -7.48 -9.59
CA ASN A 187 -11.51 -7.29 -8.23
C ASN A 187 -10.39 -6.82 -7.29
N ILE A 188 -9.21 -7.44 -7.35
CA ILE A 188 -8.03 -7.08 -6.54
C ILE A 188 -7.61 -5.63 -6.83
N TYR A 189 -7.64 -5.21 -8.10
CA TYR A 189 -7.33 -3.83 -8.50
C TYR A 189 -8.39 -2.82 -8.00
N GLU A 190 -9.68 -3.09 -8.21
CA GLU A 190 -10.76 -2.21 -7.74
C GLU A 190 -10.74 -2.07 -6.20
N ILE A 191 -10.49 -3.16 -5.46
CA ILE A 191 -10.37 -3.15 -3.99
C ILE A 191 -9.17 -2.32 -3.55
N ASN A 192 -7.97 -2.52 -4.11
CA ASN A 192 -6.79 -1.71 -3.73
C ASN A 192 -6.95 -0.23 -4.11
N SER A 193 -7.62 0.06 -5.24
CA SER A 193 -7.99 1.44 -5.62
C SER A 193 -8.96 2.06 -4.61
N LEU A 194 -10.01 1.34 -4.21
CA LEU A 194 -10.96 1.75 -3.18
C LEU A 194 -10.25 2.09 -1.86
N ILE A 195 -9.39 1.19 -1.37
CA ILE A 195 -8.66 1.37 -0.10
C ILE A 195 -7.78 2.62 -0.15
N ASN A 196 -6.97 2.77 -1.20
CA ASN A 196 -6.10 3.95 -1.38
C ASN A 196 -6.92 5.26 -1.47
N ASN A 197 -8.13 5.21 -2.02
CA ASN A 197 -9.03 6.36 -2.08
C ASN A 197 -9.73 6.67 -0.74
N ILE A 198 -10.07 5.67 0.08
CA ILE A 198 -10.53 5.87 1.46
C ILE A 198 -9.44 6.59 2.27
N ILE A 199 -8.21 6.05 2.26
CA ILE A 199 -7.05 6.63 2.94
C ILE A 199 -6.75 8.06 2.46
N SER A 200 -6.90 8.31 1.16
CA SER A 200 -6.73 9.66 0.57
C SER A 200 -7.84 10.66 0.95
N LYS A 201 -9.05 10.19 1.25
CA LYS A 201 -10.26 11.02 1.43
C LYS A 201 -10.56 11.31 2.89
N ASP A 202 -10.53 10.28 3.74
CA ASP A 202 -10.82 10.42 5.17
C ASP A 202 -9.60 10.99 5.93
N GLY A 203 -8.42 10.96 5.30
CA GLY A 203 -7.22 11.69 5.71
C GLY A 203 -6.21 10.81 6.45
N TYR A 204 -4.92 11.14 6.27
CA TYR A 204 -3.82 10.37 6.85
C TYR A 204 -3.89 10.31 8.38
N ASP A 205 -4.32 11.39 9.05
CA ASP A 205 -4.47 11.40 10.50
C ASP A 205 -5.60 10.49 11.01
N GLU A 206 -6.71 10.35 10.26
CA GLU A 206 -7.75 9.35 10.61
C GLU A 206 -7.25 7.93 10.37
N PHE A 207 -6.58 7.65 9.24
CA PHE A 207 -5.97 6.34 8.97
C PHE A 207 -5.03 5.90 10.11
N LEU A 208 -4.12 6.79 10.52
CA LEU A 208 -3.11 6.48 11.54
C LEU A 208 -3.74 6.20 12.92
N LYS A 209 -4.82 6.91 13.32
CA LYS A 209 -5.53 6.69 14.60
C LYS A 209 -5.94 5.24 14.86
N TYR A 210 -6.27 4.47 13.81
CA TYR A 210 -6.70 3.08 13.94
C TYR A 210 -5.53 2.09 14.00
N VAL A 211 -4.37 2.43 13.42
CA VAL A 211 -3.23 1.50 13.32
C VAL A 211 -2.26 1.62 14.51
N TYR A 212 -2.26 2.74 15.25
CA TYR A 212 -1.42 2.89 16.47
C TYR A 212 -1.61 1.82 17.55
N LYS A 213 -2.79 1.16 17.62
CA LYS A 213 -3.17 0.36 18.81
C LYS A 213 -2.60 -1.05 18.88
N ASN A 214 -2.21 -1.62 17.74
CA ASN A 214 -1.97 -3.07 17.64
C ASN A 214 -0.49 -3.45 17.46
N VAL A 215 0.34 -2.54 16.93
CA VAL A 215 1.80 -2.73 16.84
C VAL A 215 2.45 -2.34 18.17
N LYS A 216 2.61 -3.31 19.08
CA LYS A 216 3.06 -3.12 20.49
C LYS A 216 4.51 -3.53 20.76
#